data_AF-A0A3B9K891-F1
#
_entry.id   AF-A0A3B9K891-F1
#
_cell.length_a   1.000
_cell.length_b   1.000
_cell.length_c   1.000
_cell.angle_alpha   90.00
_cell.angle_beta   90.00
_cell.angle_gamma   90.00
#
_symmetry.space_group_name_H-M   'P 1'
#
loop_
_entity.id
_entity.type
_entity.pdbx_description
1 polymer ?
#
loop_
_entity_poly.entity_id
_entity_poly.type
_entity_poly.pdbx_seq_one_letter_code
_entity_poly.pdbx_strand_id
1 'polypeptide(L)' 'LMDVRMPEMDGLEATKTIRAMDRPDAGRIPIIALTANAFDEDVQRSLMAGMNAHLSKPVQADVLFETLENLIRD' A
#
# COMPACT_ATOMS: atom_id res chain seq x y z
N LEU A 1 -5.05 -2.72 -2.88
CA LEU A 1 -3.70 -3.32 -2.95
C LEU A 1 -2.89 -2.53 -3.99
N MET A 2 -1.61 -2.28 -3.76
CA MET A 2 -0.73 -1.48 -4.63
C MET A 2 0.58 -2.20 -4.84
N ASP A 3 0.95 -2.47 -6.08
CA ASP A 3 2.27 -3.01 -6.41
C ASP A 3 3.32 -1.89 -6.31
N VAL A 4 4.36 -2.09 -5.50
CA VAL A 4 5.44 -1.09 -5.37
C VAL A 4 6.28 -1.01 -6.64
N ARG A 5 6.44 -2.13 -7.37
CA ARG A 5 7.31 -2.22 -8.55
C ARG A 5 6.46 -2.36 -9.82
N MET A 6 6.12 -1.22 -10.40
CA MET A 6 5.39 -1.12 -11.67
C MET A 6 6.25 -0.42 -12.73
N PRO A 7 6.06 -0.71 -14.03
CA PRO A 7 6.69 0.07 -15.10
C PRO A 7 6.09 1.48 -15.18
N GLU A 8 6.87 2.42 -15.71
CA GLU A 8 6.53 3.84 -15.93
C GLU A 8 6.33 4.66 -14.65
N MET A 9 5.36 4.30 -13.81
CA MET A 9 5.07 4.94 -12.52
C MET A 9 5.08 3.89 -11.41
N ASP A 10 5.90 4.10 -10.39
CA ASP A 10 5.99 3.16 -9.27
C ASP A 10 4.83 3.31 -8.28
N GLY A 11 4.64 2.31 -7.41
CA GLY A 11 3.54 2.32 -6.45
C GLY A 11 3.62 3.44 -5.40
N LEU A 12 4.82 3.95 -5.12
CA LEU A 12 5.01 5.07 -4.17
C LEU A 12 4.52 6.37 -4.80
N GLU A 13 4.88 6.63 -6.05
CA GLU A 13 4.41 7.78 -6.82
C GLU A 13 2.90 7.71 -7.08
N ALA A 14 2.38 6.53 -7.43
CA ALA A 14 0.95 6.31 -7.58
C ALA A 14 0.19 6.60 -6.28
N THR A 15 0.72 6.16 -5.13
CA THR A 15 0.11 6.43 -3.81
C THR A 15 0.10 7.92 -3.50
N LYS A 16 1.24 8.62 -3.69
CA LYS A 16 1.30 10.08 -3.49
C LYS A 16 0.29 10.81 -4.38
N THR A 17 0.17 10.38 -5.64
CA THR A 17 -0.80 10.93 -6.59
C THR A 17 -2.23 10.72 -6.09
N ILE A 18 -2.58 9.51 -5.62
CA ILE A 18 -3.89 9.22 -5.03
C ILE A 18 -4.15 10.13 -3.82
N ARG A 19 -3.18 10.27 -2.91
CA ARG A 19 -3.31 11.12 -1.71
C ARG A 19 -3.47 12.61 -2.03
N ALA A 20 -2.98 13.06 -3.19
CA ALA A 20 -3.09 14.44 -3.65
C ALA A 20 -4.39 14.73 -4.44
N MET A 21 -5.22 13.73 -4.74
CA MET A 21 -6.46 13.94 -5.47
C MET A 21 -7.47 14.75 -4.66
N ASP A 22 -8.16 15.68 -5.33
CA ASP A 22 -9.31 16.39 -4.76
C ASP A 22 -10.56 15.48 -4.76
N ARG A 23 -10.49 14.42 -3.95
CA ARG A 23 -11.57 13.47 -3.72
C ARG A 23 -11.76 13.23 -2.22
N PRO A 24 -13.00 13.11 -1.74
CA PRO A 24 -13.26 12.90 -0.31
C PRO A 24 -12.62 11.64 0.28
N ASP A 25 -12.42 10.60 -0.53
CA ASP A 25 -11.87 9.30 -0.12
C ASP A 25 -10.35 9.21 -0.25
N ALA A 26 -9.70 10.14 -0.96
CA ALA A 26 -8.28 10.12 -1.27
C ALA A 26 -7.39 9.97 -0.03
N GLY A 27 -7.73 10.64 1.08
CA GLY A 27 -6.96 10.58 2.33
C GLY A 27 -7.25 9.36 3.22
N ARG A 28 -8.33 8.62 2.97
CA ARG A 28 -8.81 7.55 3.87
C ARG A 28 -8.84 6.16 3.24
N ILE A 29 -8.90 6.07 1.92
CA ILE A 29 -8.94 4.76 1.25
C ILE A 29 -7.68 3.96 1.61
N PRO A 30 -7.82 2.74 2.19
CA PRO A 30 -6.66 1.95 2.57
C PRO A 30 -5.83 1.52 1.36
N ILE A 31 -4.52 1.78 1.41
CA ILE A 31 -3.56 1.35 0.38
C ILE A 31 -2.57 0.39 1.05
N ILE A 32 -2.55 -0.85 0.59
CA ILE A 32 -1.66 -1.90 1.09
C ILE A 32 -0.56 -2.12 0.05
N ALA A 33 0.69 -1.90 0.42
CA ALA A 33 1.86 -2.11 -0.42
C ALA A 33 2.07 -3.62 -0.68
N LEU A 34 2.39 -3.99 -1.91
CA LEU A 34 2.84 -5.31 -2.31
C LEU A 34 4.29 -5.20 -2.82
N THR A 35 5.24 -5.76 -2.08
CA THR A 35 6.67 -5.77 -2.45
C THR A 35 7.16 -7.16 -2.79
N ALA A 36 8.25 -7.26 -3.54
CA ALA A 36 9.04 -8.50 -3.61
C ALA A 36 9.99 -8.66 -2.40
N ASN A 37 10.41 -7.55 -1.77
CA ASN A 37 11.38 -7.53 -0.68
C ASN A 37 10.83 -6.74 0.53
N ALA A 38 10.81 -7.36 1.71
CA ALA A 38 10.34 -6.73 2.95
C ALA A 38 11.49 -6.06 3.74
N PHE A 39 12.42 -5.40 3.06
CA PHE A 39 13.44 -4.63 3.77
C PHE A 39 12.79 -3.46 4.51
N ASP A 40 13.30 -3.15 5.71
CA ASP A 40 12.77 -2.07 6.55
C ASP A 40 12.68 -0.73 5.80
N GLU A 41 13.63 -0.45 4.91
CA GLU A 41 13.63 0.76 4.08
C GLU A 41 12.42 0.82 3.14
N ASP A 42 12.03 -0.29 2.50
CA ASP A 42 10.87 -0.33 1.60
C ASP A 42 9.56 -0.15 2.38
N VAL A 43 9.50 -0.69 3.60
CA VAL A 43 8.38 -0.45 4.53
C VAL A 43 8.29 1.04 4.86
N GLN A 44 9.39 1.66 5.27
CA GLN A 44 9.41 3.09 5.63
C GLN A 44 9.02 3.98 4.45
N ARG A 45 9.55 3.72 3.25
CA ARG A 45 9.20 4.47 2.04
C ARG A 45 7.71 4.37 1.70
N SER A 46 7.13 3.18 1.86
CA SER A 46 5.69 2.92 1.65
C SER A 46 4.82 3.70 2.64
N LEU A 47 5.18 3.68 3.92
CA LEU A 47 4.50 4.45 4.97
C LEU A 47 4.59 5.96 4.71
N MET A 48 5.78 6.47 4.37
CA MET A 48 5.98 7.88 4.04
C MET A 48 5.21 8.33 2.79
N ALA A 49 4.95 7.42 1.84
CA ALA A 49 4.10 7.71 0.68
C ALA A 49 2.60 7.79 1.02
N GLY A 50 2.21 7.36 2.23
CA GLY A 50 0.81 7.36 2.70
C GLY A 50 0.10 6.01 2.55
N MET A 51 0.85 4.91 2.44
CA MET A 51 0.29 3.54 2.49
C MET A 51 0.04 3.12 3.95
N ASN A 52 -0.91 2.20 4.15
CA ASN A 52 -1.42 1.81 5.46
C ASN A 52 -0.80 0.51 5.98
N ALA A 53 -0.45 -0.41 5.08
CA ALA A 53 0.14 -1.71 5.43
C ALA A 53 1.03 -2.21 4.30
N HIS A 54 1.74 -3.29 4.58
CA HIS A 54 2.70 -3.88 3.66
C HIS A 54 2.64 -5.41 3.68
N LEU A 55 2.58 -6.02 2.50
CA LEU A 55 2.63 -7.46 2.30
C LEU A 55 3.75 -7.82 1.32
N SER A 56 4.48 -8.90 1.62
CA SER A 56 5.48 -9.47 0.72
C SER A 56 4.82 -10.41 -0.30
N LYS A 57 5.41 -10.46 -1.50
CA LYS A 57 5.10 -11.42 -2.55
C LYS A 57 5.95 -12.69 -2.37
N PRO A 58 5.41 -13.90 -2.63
CA PRO A 58 4.01 -14.16 -2.95
C PRO A 58 3.10 -13.91 -1.74
N VAL A 59 1.95 -13.27 -1.99
CA VAL A 59 1.02 -12.89 -0.92
C VAL A 59 0.32 -14.14 -0.39
N GLN A 60 0.41 -14.36 0.92
CA GLN A 60 -0.30 -15.44 1.60
C GLN A 60 -1.74 -14.98 1.89
N ALA A 61 -2.71 -15.86 1.60
CA ALA A 61 -4.13 -15.49 1.62
C ALA A 61 -4.61 -15.14 3.04
N ASP A 62 -4.19 -15.91 4.05
CA ASP A 62 -4.46 -15.68 5.46
C ASP A 62 -3.98 -14.30 5.93
N VAL A 63 -2.72 -13.95 5.62
CA VAL A 63 -2.14 -12.63 5.95
C VAL A 63 -2.87 -11.49 5.24
N LEU A 64 -3.27 -11.70 3.97
CA LEU A 64 -4.06 -10.74 3.23
C LEU A 64 -5.43 -10.50 3.89
N PHE A 65 -6.15 -11.57 4.22
CA PHE A 65 -7.46 -11.45 4.85
C PHE A 65 -7.37 -10.76 6.22
N GLU A 66 -6.39 -11.14 7.06
CA GLU A 66 -6.14 -10.47 8.34
C GLU A 66 -5.88 -8.98 8.15
N THR A 67 -5.04 -8.60 7.19
CA THR A 67 -4.72 -7.20 6.90
C THR A 67 -5.95 -6.42 6.43
N LEU A 68 -6.79 -7.03 5.59
CA LEU A 68 -8.02 -6.42 5.11
C LEU A 68 -9.03 -6.23 6.24
N GLU A 69 -9.21 -7.25 7.10
CA GLU A 69 -10.09 -7.15 8.27
C GLU A 69 -9.66 -6.02 9.21
N ASN A 70 -8.35 -5.85 9.43
CA ASN A 70 -7.82 -4.79 10.28
C ASN A 70 -8.00 -3.38 9.69
N LEU A 71 -8.06 -3.24 8.35
CA LEU A 71 -8.11 -1.94 7.68
C LEU A 71 -9.51 -1.52 7.21
N ILE A 72 -10.45 -2.46 7.07
CA ILE A 72 -11.80 -2.21 6.53
C ILE A 72 -12.86 -2.22 7.64
N ARG A 73 -12.54 -2.68 8.86
CA ARG A 73 -13.45 -2.55 10.00
C ARG A 73 -13.59 -1.07 10.37
N ASP A 74 -14.78 -0.53 10.15
CA ASP A 74 -15.27 0.73 10.72
C ASP A 74 -15.41 0.62 12.25
#